data_AF-A0A1W9P3J5-F1
#
_entry.id   AF-A0A1W9P3J5-F1
#
_cell.length_a   1.000
_cell.length_b   1.000
_cell.length_c   1.000
_cell.angle_alpha   90.00
_cell.angle_beta   90.00
_cell.angle_gamma   90.00
#
_symmetry.space_group_name_H-M   'P 1'
#
loop_
_entity.id
_entity.type
_entity.pdbx_description
1 polymer ?
#
loop_
_entity_poly.entity_id
_entity_poly.type
_entity_poly.pdbx_seq_one_letter_code
_entity_poly.pdbx_strand_id
1 'polypeptide(L)'
;MKKRKAIESLGKIRDKKAIPYLIKLFGDSSKEIKKMILKSLSDIGGEEVKEFLWQRLKEEREIKAEIIGHLEKLYFQRGDIISSGVMPLNRGLS
;
A
#
# COMPACT_ATOMS: atom_id res chain seq x y z
N MET A 1 9.15 0.73 20.08
CA MET A 1 10.08 1.37 19.12
C MET A 1 10.68 0.45 18.05
N LYS A 2 11.06 -0.81 18.34
CA LYS A 2 11.77 -1.69 17.39
C LYS A 2 11.06 -1.90 16.03
N LYS A 3 9.75 -2.20 16.05
CA LYS A 3 8.97 -2.45 14.81
C LYS A 3 8.94 -1.25 13.85
N ARG A 4 8.81 -0.03 14.38
CA ARG A 4 8.72 1.22 13.58
C ARG A 4 9.97 1.43 12.72
N LYS A 5 11.15 1.36 13.35
CA LYS A 5 12.44 1.52 12.66
C LYS A 5 12.67 0.41 11.62
N ALA A 6 12.27 -0.82 11.93
CA ALA A 6 12.38 -1.93 11.00
C ALA A 6 11.51 -1.71 9.74
N ILE A 7 10.23 -1.36 9.92
CA ILE A 7 9.32 -1.06 8.81
C ILE A 7 9.88 0.06 7.94
N GLU A 8 10.30 1.17 8.55
CA GLU A 8 10.85 2.31 7.80
C GLU A 8 12.12 1.94 7.02
N SER A 9 12.99 1.12 7.62
CA SER A 9 14.22 0.66 6.97
C SER A 9 13.91 -0.22 5.76
N LEU A 10 12.94 -1.12 5.87
CA LEU A 10 12.51 -1.96 4.74
C LEU A 10 11.98 -1.12 3.57
N GLY A 11 11.19 -0.09 3.86
CA GLY A 11 10.70 0.86 2.85
C GLY A 11 11.83 1.62 2.14
N LYS A 12 12.84 2.07 2.90
CA LYS A 12 14.03 2.76 2.35
C LYS A 12 14.91 1.85 1.50
N ILE A 13 15.03 0.58 1.87
CA ILE A 13 15.79 -0.43 1.11
C ILE A 13 15.09 -0.72 -0.23
N ARG A 14 13.76 -0.60 -0.29
CA ARG A 14 12.94 -0.86 -1.49
C ARG A 14 13.08 -2.28 -2.06
N ASP A 15 13.49 -3.24 -1.24
CA ASP A 15 13.56 -4.65 -1.63
C ASP A 15 12.15 -5.27 -1.66
N LYS A 16 11.74 -5.74 -2.84
CA LYS A 16 10.44 -6.42 -3.03
C LYS A 16 10.29 -7.66 -2.16
N LYS A 17 11.39 -8.31 -1.74
CA LYS A 17 11.35 -9.43 -0.79
C LYS A 17 10.73 -9.05 0.56
N ALA A 18 10.67 -7.75 0.89
CA ALA A 18 10.02 -7.27 2.11
C ALA A 18 8.48 -7.25 2.02
N ILE A 19 7.90 -7.27 0.83
CA ILE A 19 6.44 -7.09 0.62
C ILE A 19 5.63 -8.15 1.37
N PRO A 20 5.91 -9.47 1.27
CA PRO A 20 5.13 -10.49 1.98
C PRO A 20 5.17 -10.31 3.50
N TYR A 21 6.33 -9.92 4.04
CA TYR A 21 6.51 -9.69 5.48
C TYR A 21 5.72 -8.48 5.97
N LEU A 22 5.72 -7.40 5.19
CA LEU A 22 4.97 -6.17 5.49
C LEU A 22 3.46 -6.41 5.40
N ILE A 23 2.98 -7.16 4.40
CA ILE A 23 1.57 -7.56 4.25
C ILE A 23 1.11 -8.39 5.45
N LYS A 24 1.89 -9.41 5.85
CA LYS A 24 1.56 -10.21 7.03
C LYS A 24 1.49 -9.35 8.29
N LEU A 25 2.47 -8.45 8.48
CA LEU A 25 2.51 -7.57 9.64
C LEU A 25 1.31 -6.61 9.71
N PHE A 26 0.74 -6.23 8.56
CA PHE A 26 -0.40 -5.31 8.49
C PHE A 26 -1.64 -5.84 9.21
N GLY A 27 -1.92 -7.14 9.11
CA GLY A 27 -3.13 -7.76 9.70
C GLY A 27 -3.20 -7.64 11.23
N ASP A 28 -2.07 -7.87 11.91
CA ASP A 28 -2.01 -7.92 13.38
C ASP A 28 -1.64 -6.58 14.03
N SER A 29 -1.65 -5.49 13.26
CA SER A 29 -1.06 -4.21 13.69
C SER A 29 -2.10 -3.17 14.09
N SER A 30 -1.71 -2.32 15.06
CA SER A 30 -2.50 -1.13 15.40
C SER A 30 -2.52 -0.12 14.26
N LYS A 31 -3.52 0.78 14.27
CA LYS A 31 -3.72 1.82 13.26
C LYS A 31 -2.44 2.60 12.93
N GLU A 32 -1.69 3.00 13.95
CA GLU A 32 -0.44 3.75 13.77
C GLU A 32 0.63 2.93 13.03
N ILE A 33 0.75 1.64 13.35
CA ILE A 33 1.69 0.75 12.68
C ILE A 33 1.23 0.43 11.25
N LYS A 34 -0.07 0.24 11.01
CA LYS A 34 -0.63 0.07 9.67
C LYS A 34 -0.25 1.22 8.75
N LYS A 35 -0.38 2.49 9.19
CA LYS A 35 0.03 3.67 8.41
C LYS A 35 1.52 3.63 8.01
N MET A 36 2.39 3.21 8.94
CA MET A 36 3.82 3.05 8.64
C MET A 36 4.08 1.96 7.61
N ILE A 37 3.35 0.83 7.72
CA ILE A 37 3.44 -0.27 6.76
C ILE A 37 2.99 0.17 5.37
N LEU A 38 1.86 0.89 5.26
CA LEU A 38 1.38 1.43 3.99
C LEU A 38 2.40 2.36 3.34
N LYS A 39 3.04 3.22 4.12
CA LYS A 39 4.12 4.09 3.65
C LYS A 39 5.29 3.28 3.12
N SER A 40 5.78 2.31 3.89
CA SER A 40 6.88 1.43 3.50
C SER A 40 6.57 0.64 2.23
N LEU A 41 5.37 0.06 2.14
CA LEU A 41 4.91 -0.67 0.96
C LEU A 41 4.86 0.26 -0.26
N SER A 42 4.35 1.48 -0.10
CA SER A 42 4.29 2.47 -1.18
C SER A 42 5.66 2.96 -1.63
N ASP A 43 6.64 3.02 -0.72
CA ASP A 43 8.01 3.38 -1.06
C ASP A 43 8.69 2.22 -1.84
N ILE A 44 8.40 0.96 -1.53
CA ILE A 44 8.83 -0.19 -2.32
C ILE A 44 8.16 -0.16 -3.71
N GLY A 45 6.83 -0.06 -3.74
CA GLY A 45 6.01 -0.05 -4.95
C GLY A 45 5.95 -1.39 -5.68
N GLY A 46 5.41 -1.37 -6.90
CA GLY A 46 5.15 -2.56 -7.71
C GLY A 46 3.68 -2.99 -7.69
N GLU A 47 3.33 -3.92 -8.59
CA GLU A 47 1.95 -4.32 -8.81
C GLU A 47 1.35 -5.06 -7.61
N GLU A 48 2.13 -5.92 -6.95
CA GLU A 48 1.72 -6.64 -5.73
C GLU A 48 1.26 -5.67 -4.62
N VAL A 49 1.94 -4.54 -4.46
CA VAL A 49 1.57 -3.51 -3.48
C VAL A 49 0.25 -2.84 -3.86
N LYS A 50 0.04 -2.54 -5.14
CA LYS A 50 -1.20 -1.93 -5.64
C LYS A 50 -2.39 -2.88 -5.42
N GLU A 51 -2.23 -4.15 -5.76
CA GLU A 51 -3.27 -5.17 -5.55
C GLU A 51 -3.63 -5.31 -4.07
N PHE A 52 -2.63 -5.37 -3.18
CA PHE A 52 -2.85 -5.41 -1.75
C PHE A 52 -3.61 -4.19 -1.22
N LEU A 53 -3.18 -2.98 -1.60
CA LEU A 53 -3.85 -1.73 -1.21
C LEU A 53 -5.31 -1.69 -1.70
N TRP A 54 -5.59 -2.16 -2.92
CA TRP A 54 -6.93 -2.25 -3.48
C TRP A 54 -7.85 -3.20 -2.70
N GLN A 55 -7.35 -4.36 -2.31
CA GLN A 55 -8.10 -5.31 -1.48
C GLN A 55 -8.41 -4.69 -0.12
N ARG A 56 -7.41 -4.08 0.53
CA ARG A 56 -7.59 -3.45 1.85
C ARG A 56 -8.50 -2.22 1.80
N LEU A 57 -8.56 -1.48 0.69
CA LEU A 57 -9.48 -0.34 0.53
C LEU A 57 -10.95 -0.71 0.72
N LYS A 58 -11.33 -1.96 0.37
CA LYS A 58 -12.70 -2.46 0.49
C LYS A 58 -13.05 -2.88 1.92
N GLU A 59 -12.07 -3.36 2.67
CA GLU A 59 -12.23 -3.94 4.00
C GLU A 59 -12.00 -2.92 5.13
N GLU A 60 -11.06 -1.99 4.95
CA GLU A 60 -10.63 -1.05 5.99
C GLU A 60 -11.43 0.27 5.90
N ARG A 61 -12.17 0.59 6.97
CA ARG A 61 -12.87 1.88 7.09
C ARG A 61 -11.99 2.96 7.69
N GLU A 62 -11.18 2.60 8.67
CA GLU A 62 -10.48 3.55 9.54
C GLU A 62 -9.24 4.20 8.95
N ILE A 63 -8.59 3.54 8.00
CA ILE A 63 -7.36 4.00 7.33
C ILE A 63 -7.55 4.11 5.81
N LYS A 64 -8.81 4.21 5.39
CA LYS A 64 -9.20 4.24 3.98
C LYS A 64 -8.58 5.43 3.25
N ALA A 65 -8.59 6.60 3.88
CA ALA A 65 -8.01 7.83 3.31
C ALA A 65 -6.50 7.67 3.06
N GLU A 66 -5.79 7.03 3.99
CA GLU A 66 -4.36 6.75 3.87
C GLU A 66 -4.08 5.75 2.73
N ILE A 67 -4.90 4.70 2.60
CA ILE A 67 -4.78 3.74 1.50
C ILE A 67 -4.96 4.44 0.14
N ILE A 68 -5.94 5.35 0.02
CA ILE A 68 -6.17 6.13 -1.21
C ILE A 68 -4.95 6.98 -1.55
N GLY A 69 -4.44 7.79 -0.61
CA GLY A 69 -3.27 8.65 -0.88
C GLY A 69 -2.01 7.85 -1.26
N HIS A 70 -1.87 6.64 -0.73
CA HIS A 70 -0.80 5.72 -1.10
C HIS A 70 -0.99 5.11 -2.50
N LEU A 71 -2.22 4.73 -2.87
CA LEU A 71 -2.55 4.31 -4.23
C LEU A 71 -2.28 5.44 -5.23
N GLU A 72 -2.79 6.65 -4.97
CA GLU A 72 -2.57 7.83 -5.82
C GLU A 72 -1.08 8.07 -6.06
N LYS A 73 -0.26 8.05 -4.98
CA LYS A 73 1.20 8.16 -5.09
C LYS A 73 1.79 7.08 -6.01
N LEU A 74 1.36 5.83 -5.88
CA LEU A 74 1.87 4.71 -6.69
C LEU A 74 1.46 4.77 -8.17
N TYR A 75 0.32 5.38 -8.48
CA TYR A 75 -0.10 5.62 -9.86
C TYR A 75 0.54 6.88 -10.44
N PHE A 76 0.74 7.94 -9.65
CA PHE A 76 1.34 9.21 -10.10
C PHE A 76 2.87 9.15 -10.29
N GLN A 77 3.56 8.22 -9.63
CA GLN A 77 5.01 8.01 -9.81
C GLN A 77 5.39 7.43 -11.18
N ARG A 78 4.45 6.78 -11.86
CA ARG A 78 4.51 6.53 -13.30
C ARG A 78 3.84 7.76 -13.92
N GLY A 79 4.42 8.40 -14.93
CA GLY A 79 3.83 9.57 -15.61
C GLY A 79 2.54 9.27 -16.37
N ASP A 80 1.67 8.41 -15.83
CA ASP A 80 0.35 8.05 -16.30
C ASP A 80 -0.59 9.22 -15.95
N ILE A 81 -0.34 10.36 -16.60
CA ILE A 81 -1.22 11.52 -16.57
C ILE A 81 -2.53 11.10 -17.27
N ILE A 82 -3.57 10.89 -16.47
CA ILE A 82 -4.95 11.24 -16.77
C ILE A 82 -5.40 10.87 -18.19
N SER A 83 -5.67 9.59 -18.43
CA SER A 83 -6.56 9.18 -19.53
C SER A 83 -7.43 8.02 -19.12
N SER A 84 -8.11 8.17 -17.98
CA SER A 84 -9.42 7.56 -17.77
C SER A 84 -9.95 7.94 -16.40
N GLY A 85 -11.09 8.64 -16.37
CA GLY A 85 -11.96 8.78 -15.20
C GLY A 85 -12.59 7.45 -14.76
N VAL A 86 -11.83 6.36 -14.81
CA VAL A 86 -12.15 5.06 -14.26
C VAL A 86 -10.85 4.53 -13.65
N MET A 87 -10.83 4.52 -12.32
CA MET A 87 -10.24 3.38 -11.60
C MET A 87 -10.59 2.09 -12.36
N PRO A 88 -9.75 1.05 -12.40
CA PRO A 88 -10.19 -0.25 -12.90
C PRO A 88 -11.24 -0.81 -11.93
N LEU A 89 -12.49 -0.33 -12.05
CA LEU A 89 -13.71 -0.87 -11.46
C LEU A 89 -14.05 -2.23 -12.07
N ASN A 90 -13.29 -2.69 -13.07
CA ASN A 90 -13.54 -3.92 -13.78
C ASN A 90 -12.38 -4.91 -13.63
N ARG A 91 -12.23 -5.47 -12.43
CA ARG A 91 -11.66 -6.82 -12.26
C ARG A 91 -12.51 -7.58 -11.24
N GLY A 92 -13.47 -8.33 -11.78
CA GLY A 92 -14.06 -9.50 -11.12
C GLY A 92 -15.06 -9.22 -10.00
N LEU A 93 -16.22 -8.67 -10.35
CA LEU A 93 -17.46 -9.21 -9.76
C LEU A 93 -17.97 -10.25 -10.75
N SER A 94 -17.64 -11.50 -10.49
CA SER A 94 -18.38 -12.67 -10.97
C SER A 94 -18.81 -13.45 -9.74
#